data_AF-A0ABD3ME24-F1
#
_entry.id   AF-A0ABD3ME24-F1
#
_cell.length_a   1.000
_cell.length_b   1.000
_cell.length_c   1.000
_cell.angle_alpha   90.00
_cell.angle_beta   90.00
_cell.angle_gamma   90.00
#
_symmetry.space_group_name_H-M   'P 1'
#
loop_
_entity.id
_entity.type
_entity.pdbx_description
1 polymer ?
#
loop_
_entity_poly.entity_id
_entity_poly.type
_entity_poly.pdbx_seq_one_letter_code
_entity_poly.pdbx_strand_id
1 'polypeptide(L)'
;MDEELQELKAMLNKYKFARDATILYSDIQPIEGVAINSLQHECTLRVESTDSPNSDTVAFYFHTKGSSMHDPEWETKFDEMYSYSHVLYWRKYMEYFTIERPYLCMKQIFEDGKFGCGVEFHRWDSGFPPHYSGNFWAASCRHLSSLDPLVYYPIDDEERRHDAEFFVANVTNDEHFVSLSGLNKNLYEELAPPSVFSEYSKFGLNPPMSSEAP
;
A
#
# COMPACT_ATOMS: atom_id res chain seq x y z
N MET A 1 1.79 -15.58 -19.41
CA MET A 1 0.43 -15.04 -19.24
C MET A 1 -0.56 -16.09 -18.76
N ASP A 2 -0.96 -17.10 -19.57
CA ASP A 2 -1.94 -18.10 -19.11
C ASP A 2 -1.43 -18.93 -17.93
N GLU A 3 -0.17 -19.35 -17.94
CA GLU A 3 0.42 -20.16 -16.86
C GLU A 3 0.53 -19.38 -15.53
N GLU A 4 1.06 -18.15 -15.57
CA GLU A 4 1.16 -17.26 -14.41
C GLU A 4 -0.23 -16.91 -13.83
N LEU A 5 -1.23 -16.71 -14.70
CA LEU A 5 -2.60 -16.47 -14.30
C LEU A 5 -3.20 -17.69 -13.58
N GLN A 6 -2.93 -18.89 -14.09
CA GLN A 6 -3.37 -20.13 -13.42
C GLN A 6 -2.65 -20.34 -12.10
N GLU A 7 -1.36 -20.01 -12.01
CA GLU A 7 -0.60 -20.06 -10.76
C GLU A 7 -1.18 -19.10 -9.72
N LEU A 8 -1.42 -17.83 -10.10
CA LEU A 8 -2.04 -16.84 -9.22
C LEU A 8 -3.42 -17.30 -8.74
N LYS A 9 -4.27 -17.80 -9.64
CA LYS A 9 -5.58 -18.38 -9.26
C LYS A 9 -5.41 -19.56 -8.31
N ALA A 10 -4.47 -20.45 -8.58
CA ALA A 10 -4.18 -21.59 -7.70
C ALA A 10 -3.67 -21.14 -6.32
N MET A 11 -2.88 -20.06 -6.24
CA MET A 11 -2.45 -19.46 -5.00
C MET A 11 -3.64 -18.86 -4.22
N LEU A 12 -4.47 -18.04 -4.87
CA LEU A 12 -5.63 -17.40 -4.23
C LEU A 12 -6.65 -18.43 -3.72
N ASN A 13 -6.92 -19.47 -4.51
CA ASN A 13 -7.86 -20.54 -4.15
C ASN A 13 -7.43 -21.37 -2.91
N LYS A 14 -6.16 -21.28 -2.47
CA LYS A 14 -5.72 -21.90 -1.21
C LYS A 14 -6.32 -21.20 0.02
N TYR A 15 -6.76 -19.96 -0.12
CA TYR A 15 -7.18 -19.13 0.99
C TYR A 15 -8.70 -18.98 1.03
N LYS A 16 -9.32 -19.50 2.10
CA LYS A 16 -10.79 -19.42 2.30
C LYS A 16 -11.34 -17.99 2.40
N PHE A 17 -10.48 -17.02 2.68
CA PHE A 17 -10.86 -15.61 2.72
C PHE A 17 -10.91 -14.97 1.32
N ALA A 18 -10.20 -15.53 0.34
CA ALA A 18 -10.29 -15.13 -1.06
C ALA A 18 -11.53 -15.80 -1.67
N ARG A 19 -12.70 -15.17 -1.48
CA ARG A 19 -13.98 -15.70 -1.96
C ARG A 19 -14.20 -15.40 -3.43
N ASP A 20 -13.81 -14.21 -3.86
CA ASP A 20 -13.99 -13.69 -5.21
C ASP A 20 -12.71 -12.98 -5.64
N ALA A 21 -12.05 -13.47 -6.69
CA ALA A 21 -10.85 -12.87 -7.24
C ALA A 21 -11.10 -12.42 -8.68
N THR A 22 -11.13 -11.10 -8.88
CA THR A 22 -11.16 -10.50 -10.21
C THR A 22 -9.75 -10.15 -10.62
N ILE A 23 -9.30 -10.67 -11.75
CA ILE A 23 -7.98 -10.37 -12.31
C ILE A 23 -8.20 -9.53 -13.55
N LEU A 24 -7.74 -8.29 -13.50
CA LEU A 24 -7.81 -7.34 -14.60
C LEU A 24 -6.45 -7.26 -15.26
N TYR A 25 -6.44 -7.38 -16.59
CA TYR A 25 -5.26 -7.14 -17.39
C TYR A 25 -5.43 -5.80 -18.11
N SER A 26 -4.40 -4.97 -18.08
CA SER A 26 -4.38 -3.69 -18.78
C SER A 26 -3.02 -3.48 -19.42
N ASP A 27 -3.04 -3.25 -20.73
CA ASP A 27 -1.88 -2.75 -21.48
C ASP A 27 -1.73 -1.22 -21.36
N ILE A 28 -2.70 -0.56 -20.72
CA ILE A 28 -2.71 0.89 -20.51
C ILE A 28 -1.93 1.19 -19.23
N GLN A 29 -0.86 1.96 -19.36
CA GLN A 29 -0.10 2.54 -18.25
C GLN A 29 -0.58 3.98 -17.98
N PRO A 30 -0.62 4.43 -16.71
CA PRO A 30 -0.20 3.70 -15.52
C PRO A 30 -1.27 2.68 -15.05
N ILE A 31 -0.83 1.49 -14.68
CA ILE A 31 -1.71 0.46 -14.12
C ILE A 31 -2.36 0.89 -12.79
N GLU A 32 -1.68 1.75 -12.02
CA GLU A 32 -2.14 2.22 -10.70
C GLU A 32 -3.48 2.95 -10.80
N GLY A 33 -3.64 3.83 -11.78
CA GLY A 33 -4.90 4.58 -11.98
C GLY A 33 -6.07 3.66 -12.30
N VAL A 34 -5.84 2.62 -13.12
CA VAL A 34 -6.87 1.61 -13.43
C VAL A 34 -7.25 0.82 -12.19
N ALA A 35 -6.27 0.41 -11.38
CA ALA A 35 -6.51 -0.33 -10.14
C ALA A 35 -7.30 0.50 -9.12
N ILE A 36 -6.92 1.76 -8.92
CA ILE A 36 -7.60 2.69 -8.01
C ILE A 36 -9.02 2.98 -8.45
N ASN A 37 -9.24 3.28 -9.74
CA ASN A 37 -10.59 3.50 -10.27
C ASN A 37 -11.48 2.26 -10.16
N SER A 38 -10.90 1.08 -10.37
CA SER A 38 -11.62 -0.19 -10.19
C SER A 38 -12.01 -0.39 -8.72
N LEU A 39 -11.10 -0.11 -7.79
CA LEU A 39 -11.37 -0.17 -6.36
C LEU A 39 -12.45 0.85 -5.93
N GLN A 40 -12.37 2.08 -6.43
CA GLN A 40 -13.36 3.13 -6.20
C GLN A 40 -14.75 2.72 -6.70
N HIS A 41 -14.82 2.15 -7.91
CA HIS A 41 -16.08 1.69 -8.49
C HIS A 41 -16.71 0.57 -7.66
N GLU A 42 -15.92 -0.43 -7.26
CA GLU A 42 -16.39 -1.53 -6.39
C GLU A 42 -16.87 -1.03 -5.03
N CYS A 43 -16.18 -0.06 -4.43
CA CYS A 43 -16.64 0.58 -3.21
C CYS A 43 -17.96 1.32 -3.41
N THR A 44 -18.13 2.05 -4.52
CA THR A 44 -19.39 2.73 -4.87
C THR A 44 -20.54 1.73 -4.97
N LEU A 45 -20.39 0.64 -5.71
CA LEU A 45 -21.42 -0.41 -5.83
C LEU A 45 -21.78 -1.03 -4.46
N ARG A 46 -20.80 -1.22 -3.58
CA ARG A 46 -21.02 -1.74 -2.22
C ARG A 46 -21.78 -0.76 -1.32
N VAL A 47 -21.48 0.53 -1.43
CA VAL A 47 -22.18 1.59 -0.69
C VAL A 47 -23.61 1.75 -1.21
N GLU A 48 -23.84 1.68 -2.52
CA GLU A 48 -25.18 1.78 -3.11
C GLU A 48 -26.05 0.54 -2.81
N SER A 49 -25.45 -0.63 -2.64
CA SER A 49 -26.16 -1.88 -2.33
C SER A 49 -26.40 -2.12 -0.84
N THR A 50 -25.88 -1.28 0.06
CA THR A 50 -26.12 -1.43 1.50
C THR A 50 -27.31 -0.61 1.97
N ASP A 51 -28.31 -1.27 2.56
CA ASP A 51 -29.47 -0.60 3.17
C ASP A 51 -29.14 0.03 4.54
N SER A 52 -27.96 -0.26 5.10
CA SER A 52 -27.56 0.21 6.43
C SER A 52 -26.61 1.41 6.31
N PRO A 53 -27.03 2.62 6.73
CA PRO A 53 -26.18 3.80 6.68
C PRO A 53 -24.97 3.72 7.62
N ASN A 54 -24.89 2.68 8.47
CA ASN A 54 -23.78 2.45 9.40
C ASN A 54 -22.86 1.30 8.95
N SER A 55 -23.25 0.50 7.96
CA SER A 55 -22.40 -0.57 7.43
C SER A 55 -21.32 0.04 6.54
N ASP A 56 -20.04 -0.13 6.89
CA ASP A 56 -18.92 0.21 6.01
C ASP A 56 -18.18 -1.04 5.57
N THR A 57 -17.46 -0.92 4.48
CA THR A 57 -16.44 -1.88 4.06
C THR A 57 -15.10 -1.17 4.02
N VAL A 58 -14.02 -1.86 4.36
CA VAL A 58 -12.67 -1.32 4.23
C VAL A 58 -12.06 -1.86 2.95
N ALA A 59 -11.57 -0.96 2.12
CA ALA A 59 -10.76 -1.27 0.96
C ALA A 59 -9.29 -1.22 1.36
N PHE A 60 -8.51 -2.18 0.90
CA PHE A 60 -7.07 -2.22 1.09
C PHE A 60 -6.39 -2.09 -0.26
N TYR A 61 -5.42 -1.18 -0.36
CA TYR A 61 -4.64 -0.93 -1.57
C TYR A 61 -3.15 -1.06 -1.27
N PHE A 62 -2.46 -1.78 -2.16
CA PHE A 62 -1.03 -2.04 -2.06
C PHE A 62 -0.40 -1.96 -3.45
N HIS A 63 0.61 -1.10 -3.60
CA HIS A 63 1.36 -0.96 -4.84
C HIS A 63 2.53 -1.97 -4.92
N THR A 64 2.99 -2.26 -6.13
CA THR A 64 4.12 -3.17 -6.41
C THR A 64 5.49 -2.50 -6.18
N LYS A 65 5.64 -1.72 -5.11
CA LYS A 65 6.86 -0.93 -4.83
C LYS A 65 8.11 -1.78 -4.89
N GLY A 66 9.13 -1.30 -5.60
CA GLY A 66 10.44 -1.95 -5.75
C GLY A 66 10.52 -3.02 -6.83
N SER A 67 9.43 -3.37 -7.50
CA SER A 67 9.46 -4.42 -8.54
C SER A 67 10.39 -4.08 -9.72
N SER A 68 10.46 -2.79 -10.11
CA SER A 68 11.38 -2.30 -11.13
C SER A 68 12.84 -2.26 -10.67
N MET A 69 13.10 -2.37 -9.37
CA MET A 69 14.44 -2.33 -8.78
C MET A 69 14.94 -3.72 -8.40
N HIS A 70 14.22 -4.79 -8.73
CA HIS A 70 14.60 -6.14 -8.35
C HIS A 70 15.99 -6.49 -8.87
N ASP A 71 16.85 -6.92 -7.94
CA ASP A 71 18.21 -7.36 -8.21
C ASP A 71 18.38 -8.79 -7.67
N PRO A 72 18.77 -9.79 -8.50
CA PRO A 72 19.00 -11.16 -8.01
C PRO A 72 20.06 -11.27 -6.90
N GLU A 73 21.00 -10.32 -6.82
CA GLU A 73 22.07 -10.29 -5.82
C GLU A 73 21.76 -9.31 -4.68
N TRP A 74 20.50 -8.94 -4.46
CA TRP A 74 20.11 -7.96 -3.44
C TRP A 74 20.59 -8.32 -2.03
N GLU A 75 20.70 -9.61 -1.71
CA GLU A 75 21.16 -10.10 -0.41
C GLU A 75 22.61 -9.68 -0.07
N THR A 76 23.41 -9.26 -1.06
CA THR A 76 24.77 -8.74 -0.80
C THR A 76 24.83 -7.21 -0.78
N LYS A 77 23.70 -6.52 -1.00
CA LYS A 77 23.62 -5.07 -1.24
C LYS A 77 22.89 -4.32 -0.12
N PHE A 78 23.00 -4.80 1.11
CA PHE A 78 22.38 -4.18 2.28
C PHE A 78 22.96 -2.79 2.60
N ASP A 79 24.25 -2.58 2.33
CA ASP A 79 24.95 -1.32 2.60
C ASP A 79 24.85 -0.32 1.43
N GLU A 80 24.25 -0.73 0.30
CA GLU A 80 24.08 0.12 -0.87
C GLU A 80 22.79 0.94 -0.75
N MET A 81 22.93 2.25 -0.55
CA MET A 81 21.79 3.18 -0.60
C MET A 81 21.05 3.06 -1.94
N TYR A 82 19.73 3.27 -1.92
CA TYR A 82 18.84 3.14 -3.08
C TYR A 82 18.81 1.74 -3.72
N SER A 83 19.35 0.71 -3.06
CA SER A 83 19.29 -0.66 -3.56
C SER A 83 17.89 -1.28 -3.40
N TYR A 84 17.67 -2.43 -4.07
CA TYR A 84 16.47 -3.24 -3.86
C TYR A 84 16.25 -3.57 -2.39
N SER A 85 17.32 -3.82 -1.62
CA SER A 85 17.25 -4.17 -0.21
C SER A 85 16.55 -3.08 0.60
N HIS A 86 16.92 -1.82 0.39
CA HIS A 86 16.26 -0.68 1.03
C HIS A 86 14.76 -0.62 0.71
N VAL A 87 14.42 -0.72 -0.57
CA VAL A 87 13.02 -0.68 -1.01
C VAL A 87 12.22 -1.90 -0.55
N LEU A 88 12.85 -3.07 -0.47
CA LEU A 88 12.26 -4.31 0.05
C LEU A 88 11.92 -4.16 1.53
N TYR A 89 12.85 -3.70 2.36
CA TYR A 89 12.61 -3.53 3.80
C TYR A 89 11.60 -2.42 4.09
N TRP A 90 11.61 -1.34 3.30
CA TRP A 90 10.54 -0.36 3.34
C TRP A 90 9.19 -0.97 2.98
N ARG A 91 9.11 -1.77 1.90
CA ARG A 91 7.87 -2.49 1.55
C ARG A 91 7.42 -3.40 2.68
N LYS A 92 8.31 -4.17 3.30
CA LYS A 92 8.00 -5.03 4.45
C LYS A 92 7.47 -4.27 5.66
N TYR A 93 8.02 -3.10 5.94
CA TYR A 93 7.48 -2.20 6.97
C TYR A 93 6.02 -1.80 6.67
N MET A 94 5.71 -1.41 5.43
CA MET A 94 4.34 -1.05 5.04
C MET A 94 3.39 -2.26 5.06
N GLU A 95 3.82 -3.40 4.51
CA GLU A 95 3.07 -4.67 4.51
C GLU A 95 2.70 -5.11 5.93
N TYR A 96 3.60 -4.96 6.90
CA TYR A 96 3.34 -5.37 8.28
C TYR A 96 2.13 -4.67 8.92
N PHE A 97 2.02 -3.35 8.74
CA PHE A 97 0.91 -2.59 9.32
C PHE A 97 -0.40 -2.70 8.54
N THR A 98 -0.32 -2.95 7.23
CA THR A 98 -1.50 -2.85 6.34
C THR A 98 -2.01 -4.21 5.85
N ILE A 99 -1.14 -5.21 5.67
CA ILE A 99 -1.49 -6.58 5.23
C ILE A 99 -1.46 -7.57 6.39
N GLU A 100 -0.40 -7.58 7.20
CA GLU A 100 -0.24 -8.58 8.26
C GLU A 100 -1.06 -8.24 9.51
N ARG A 101 -1.25 -6.95 9.78
CA ARG A 101 -2.06 -6.43 10.89
C ARG A 101 -3.20 -5.53 10.42
N PRO A 102 -4.07 -6.01 9.51
CA PRO A 102 -5.10 -5.18 8.88
C PRO A 102 -6.12 -4.66 9.92
N TYR A 103 -6.27 -5.38 11.04
CA TYR A 103 -7.12 -4.99 12.16
C TYR A 103 -6.74 -3.62 12.76
N LEU A 104 -5.48 -3.19 12.67
CA LEU A 104 -5.05 -1.88 13.17
C LEU A 104 -5.74 -0.77 12.38
N CYS A 105 -5.74 -0.85 11.06
CA CYS A 105 -6.44 0.11 10.22
C CYS A 105 -7.95 -0.04 10.28
N MET A 106 -8.47 -1.27 10.35
CA MET A 106 -9.91 -1.49 10.52
C MET A 106 -10.44 -0.84 11.80
N LYS A 107 -9.68 -0.90 12.90
CA LYS A 107 -10.04 -0.21 14.15
C LYS A 107 -10.17 1.29 13.93
N GLN A 108 -9.17 1.91 13.30
CA GLN A 108 -9.18 3.35 13.04
C GLN A 108 -10.39 3.77 12.19
N ILE A 109 -10.75 2.95 11.18
CA ILE A 109 -11.85 3.27 10.26
C ILE A 109 -13.22 3.00 10.91
N PHE A 110 -13.42 1.83 11.51
CA PHE A 110 -14.74 1.43 12.03
C PHE A 110 -15.05 2.01 13.41
N GLU A 111 -14.05 2.15 14.28
CA GLU A 111 -14.26 2.62 15.67
C GLU A 111 -13.98 4.11 15.81
N ASP A 112 -12.89 4.60 15.22
CA ASP A 112 -12.45 5.99 15.39
C ASP A 112 -12.92 6.94 14.27
N GLY A 113 -13.71 6.42 13.31
CA GLY A 113 -14.32 7.21 12.23
C GLY A 113 -13.32 7.83 11.24
N LYS A 114 -12.14 7.22 11.09
CA LYS A 114 -11.13 7.68 10.13
C LYS A 114 -11.50 7.28 8.69
N PHE A 115 -11.08 8.11 7.73
CA PHE A 115 -11.27 7.85 6.31
C PHE A 115 -10.22 6.89 5.76
N GLY A 116 -8.97 7.05 6.22
CA GLY A 116 -7.86 6.22 5.76
C GLY A 116 -6.80 5.99 6.84
N CYS A 117 -6.04 4.92 6.65
CA CYS A 117 -5.00 4.46 7.54
C CYS A 117 -3.84 3.82 6.75
N GLY A 118 -2.62 4.04 7.22
CA GLY A 118 -1.40 3.49 6.63
C GLY A 118 -0.19 3.80 7.50
N VAL A 119 1.00 3.87 6.89
CA VAL A 119 2.24 4.32 7.55
C VAL A 119 2.89 5.42 6.74
N GLU A 120 3.73 6.23 7.40
CA GLU A 120 4.34 7.42 6.80
C GLU A 120 3.31 8.28 6.05
N PHE A 121 2.25 8.70 6.74
CA PHE A 121 1.33 9.68 6.18
C PHE A 121 1.99 11.06 6.19
N HIS A 122 2.28 11.57 5.00
CA HIS A 122 2.88 12.88 4.81
C HIS A 122 1.77 13.92 4.68
N ARG A 123 1.68 14.83 5.64
CA ARG A 123 0.72 15.96 5.59
C ARG A 123 1.37 17.11 4.84
N TRP A 124 1.00 17.28 3.57
CA TRP A 124 1.54 18.30 2.66
C TRP A 124 3.04 18.56 2.88
N ASP A 125 3.89 17.68 2.35
CA ASP A 125 5.34 17.78 2.52
C ASP A 125 6.00 18.17 1.19
N SER A 126 6.89 19.16 1.23
CA SER A 126 7.77 19.53 0.11
C SER A 126 7.04 19.83 -1.21
N GLY A 127 5.81 20.33 -1.13
CA GLY A 127 4.97 20.66 -2.29
C GLY A 127 4.14 19.49 -2.82
N PHE A 128 4.19 18.33 -2.18
CA PHE A 128 3.38 17.17 -2.54
C PHE A 128 2.07 17.14 -1.74
N PRO A 129 0.93 16.79 -2.36
CA PRO A 129 -0.33 16.56 -1.67
C PRO A 129 -0.22 15.49 -0.58
N PRO A 130 -1.17 15.42 0.37
CA PRO A 130 -1.15 14.40 1.41
C PRO A 130 -1.20 12.99 0.82
N HIS A 131 -0.34 12.10 1.29
CA HIS A 131 -0.25 10.72 0.81
C HIS A 131 0.38 9.78 1.84
N TYR A 132 0.16 8.49 1.63
CA TYR A 132 0.90 7.43 2.33
C TYR A 132 2.11 7.01 1.51
N SER A 133 3.23 6.77 2.18
CA SER A 133 4.42 6.26 1.51
C SER A 133 4.13 5.01 0.70
N GLY A 134 4.69 4.97 -0.51
CA GLY A 134 4.64 3.81 -1.38
C GLY A 134 3.25 3.45 -1.90
N ASN A 135 2.23 4.27 -1.61
CA ASN A 135 0.83 4.00 -1.95
C ASN A 135 0.31 2.71 -1.29
N PHE A 136 0.56 2.54 0.02
CA PHE A 136 0.05 1.44 0.86
C PHE A 136 -0.91 1.98 1.91
N TRP A 137 -2.19 1.67 1.79
CA TRP A 137 -3.21 2.19 2.69
C TRP A 137 -4.46 1.31 2.73
N ALA A 138 -5.24 1.52 3.78
CA ALA A 138 -6.61 1.06 3.92
C ALA A 138 -7.53 2.27 4.03
N ALA A 139 -8.71 2.22 3.41
CA ALA A 139 -9.68 3.32 3.46
C ALA A 139 -11.12 2.80 3.56
N SER A 140 -11.99 3.65 4.12
CA SER A 140 -13.44 3.43 4.09
C SER A 140 -13.94 3.44 2.64
N CYS A 141 -14.76 2.46 2.27
CA CYS A 141 -15.41 2.46 0.97
C CYS A 141 -16.38 3.64 0.82
N ARG A 142 -17.00 4.13 1.91
CA ARG A 142 -17.78 5.37 1.86
C ARG A 142 -16.93 6.57 1.44
N HIS A 143 -15.75 6.72 2.05
CA HIS A 143 -14.81 7.78 1.65
C HIS A 143 -14.43 7.63 0.19
N LEU A 144 -13.98 6.45 -0.24
CA LEU A 144 -13.60 6.20 -1.63
C LEU A 144 -14.74 6.48 -2.62
N SER A 145 -15.97 6.08 -2.30
CA SER A 145 -17.14 6.35 -3.15
C SER A 145 -17.47 7.82 -3.32
N SER A 146 -17.02 8.66 -2.38
CA SER A 146 -17.22 10.12 -2.44
C SER A 146 -16.17 10.85 -3.28
N LEU A 147 -15.09 10.17 -3.67
CA LEU A 147 -14.04 10.73 -4.51
C LEU A 147 -14.42 10.63 -5.99
N ASP A 148 -14.07 11.66 -6.75
CA ASP A 148 -14.12 11.61 -8.20
C ASP A 148 -13.08 10.61 -8.74
N PRO A 149 -13.45 9.73 -9.69
CA PRO A 149 -12.50 8.82 -10.31
C PRO A 149 -11.33 9.57 -10.96
N LEU A 150 -10.15 8.95 -10.96
CA LEU A 150 -8.97 9.46 -11.65
C LEU A 150 -9.25 9.57 -13.15
N VAL A 151 -8.93 10.73 -13.72
CA VAL A 151 -9.01 10.94 -15.17
C VAL A 151 -7.80 10.28 -15.81
N TYR A 152 -8.03 9.28 -16.67
CA TYR A 152 -6.96 8.66 -17.45
C TYR A 152 -6.22 9.70 -18.30
N TYR A 153 -4.91 9.55 -18.39
CA TYR A 153 -4.04 10.47 -19.08
C TYR A 153 -3.10 9.70 -20.02
N PRO A 154 -2.59 10.34 -21.09
CA PRO A 154 -1.66 9.72 -22.03
C PRO A 154 -0.36 9.26 -21.35
N ILE A 155 0.24 8.16 -21.80
CA ILE A 155 1.44 7.57 -21.16
C ILE A 155 2.64 8.54 -21.07
N ASP A 156 2.69 9.53 -21.96
CA ASP A 156 3.73 10.56 -22.05
C ASP A 156 3.53 11.74 -21.08
N ASP A 157 2.40 11.82 -20.39
CA ASP A 157 2.14 12.83 -19.36
C ASP A 157 2.60 12.32 -17.98
N GLU A 158 3.93 12.24 -17.84
CA GLU A 158 4.60 11.69 -16.65
C GLU A 158 4.25 12.42 -15.35
N GLU A 159 3.84 13.69 -15.40
CA GLU A 159 3.47 14.46 -14.21
C GLU A 159 2.24 13.86 -13.52
N ARG A 160 1.27 13.40 -14.31
CA ARG A 160 0.00 12.85 -13.82
C ARG A 160 0.10 11.42 -13.30
N ARG A 161 1.27 10.78 -13.39
CA ARG A 161 1.48 9.44 -12.80
C ARG A 161 1.39 9.39 -11.29
N HIS A 162 1.64 10.52 -10.66
CA HIS A 162 1.51 10.65 -9.23
C HIS A 162 0.06 10.93 -8.79
N ASP A 163 -0.90 11.14 -9.71
CA ASP A 163 -2.32 11.32 -9.37
C ASP A 163 -2.84 10.13 -8.54
N ALA A 164 -2.37 8.91 -8.85
CA ALA A 164 -2.69 7.70 -8.11
C ALA A 164 -2.11 7.67 -6.69
N GLU A 165 -0.93 8.26 -6.47
CA GLU A 165 -0.26 8.35 -5.17
C GLU A 165 -0.98 9.33 -4.23
N PHE A 166 -1.61 10.36 -4.81
CA PHE A 166 -2.32 11.42 -4.09
C PHE A 166 -3.85 11.23 -4.04
N PHE A 167 -4.36 10.09 -4.54
CA PHE A 167 -5.81 9.90 -4.72
C PHE A 167 -6.59 9.91 -3.40
N VAL A 168 -6.08 9.21 -2.38
CA VAL A 168 -6.90 8.84 -1.22
C VAL A 168 -7.12 9.99 -0.24
N ALA A 169 -6.22 10.97 -0.18
CA ALA A 169 -6.23 12.05 0.80
C ALA A 169 -6.07 13.41 0.13
N ASN A 170 -6.59 14.46 0.75
CA ASN A 170 -6.37 15.83 0.31
C ASN A 170 -6.14 16.74 1.52
N VAL A 171 -5.80 18.00 1.27
CA VAL A 171 -5.45 18.96 2.33
C VAL A 171 -6.64 19.31 3.22
N THR A 172 -7.87 19.20 2.72
CA THR A 172 -9.06 19.63 3.46
C THR A 172 -9.57 18.57 4.43
N ASN A 173 -9.06 17.34 4.37
CA ASN A 173 -9.52 16.22 5.20
C ASN A 173 -8.38 15.43 5.87
N ASP A 174 -7.16 15.98 5.92
CA ASP A 174 -5.96 15.27 6.39
C ASP A 174 -6.05 14.76 7.84
N GLU A 175 -6.85 15.40 8.68
CA GLU A 175 -7.19 15.01 10.05
C GLU A 175 -7.96 13.68 10.15
N HIS A 176 -8.64 13.28 9.08
CA HIS A 176 -9.33 12.00 8.96
C HIS A 176 -8.40 10.86 8.51
N PHE A 177 -7.13 11.15 8.29
CA PHE A 177 -6.11 10.16 7.94
C PHE A 177 -5.13 9.94 9.08
N VAL A 178 -4.80 8.68 9.32
CA VAL A 178 -3.91 8.28 10.40
C VAL A 178 -2.69 7.54 9.88
N SER A 179 -1.52 7.90 10.41
CA SER A 179 -0.29 7.12 10.28
C SER A 179 -0.15 6.24 11.52
N LEU A 180 -0.19 4.92 11.35
CA LEU A 180 0.00 3.97 12.46
C LEU A 180 1.43 4.00 12.99
N SER A 181 2.38 4.32 12.12
CA SER A 181 3.79 4.42 12.41
C SER A 181 4.44 5.46 11.50
N GLY A 182 5.55 6.04 11.98
CA GLY A 182 6.39 6.97 11.25
C GLY A 182 7.86 6.72 11.63
N LEU A 183 8.70 6.52 10.63
CA LEU A 183 10.14 6.34 10.74
C LEU A 183 10.75 7.69 10.35
N ASN A 184 11.34 8.38 11.33
CA ASN A 184 12.00 9.66 11.09
C ASN A 184 13.38 9.46 10.41
N LYS A 185 13.38 8.90 9.19
CA LYS A 185 14.57 8.58 8.40
C LYS A 185 14.23 8.46 6.91
N ASN A 186 15.24 8.62 6.06
CA ASN A 186 15.10 8.39 4.62
C ASN A 186 15.17 6.88 4.32
N LEU A 187 14.04 6.27 3.95
CA LEU A 187 13.94 4.82 3.72
C LEU A 187 14.62 4.34 2.43
N TYR A 188 15.10 5.26 1.58
CA TYR A 188 16.02 4.92 0.48
C TYR A 188 17.48 4.83 0.94
N GLU A 189 17.86 5.50 2.01
CA GLU A 189 19.24 5.58 2.49
C GLU A 189 19.47 4.72 3.74
N GLU A 190 18.42 4.46 4.52
CA GLU A 190 18.48 3.72 5.78
C GLU A 190 17.50 2.55 5.79
N LEU A 191 18.03 1.34 6.01
CA LEU A 191 17.22 0.13 6.14
C LEU A 191 16.21 0.24 7.29
N ALA A 192 15.01 -0.30 7.07
CA ALA A 192 14.01 -0.55 8.10
C ALA A 192 13.90 -2.07 8.35
N PRO A 193 14.82 -2.70 9.11
CA PRO A 193 14.71 -4.12 9.40
C PRO A 193 13.51 -4.41 10.32
N PRO A 194 13.00 -5.65 10.36
CA PRO A 194 11.89 -6.06 11.21
C PRO A 194 12.07 -5.72 12.69
N SER A 195 13.32 -5.64 13.18
CA SER A 195 13.62 -5.19 14.55
C SER A 195 13.12 -3.79 14.89
N VAL A 196 12.87 -2.94 13.89
CA VAL A 196 12.41 -1.57 14.08
C VAL A 196 10.88 -1.47 14.20
N PHE A 197 10.13 -2.38 13.56
CA PHE A 197 8.69 -2.25 13.41
C PHE A 197 7.87 -3.48 13.80
N SER A 198 8.50 -4.65 13.85
CA SER A 198 7.84 -5.93 14.04
C SER A 198 8.12 -6.50 15.43
N GLU A 199 7.06 -7.00 16.04
CA GLU A 199 7.17 -7.77 17.27
C GLU A 199 7.81 -9.15 17.05
N TYR A 200 7.90 -9.63 15.80
CA TYR A 200 8.59 -10.90 15.48
C TYR A 200 10.07 -10.88 15.84
N SER A 201 10.69 -9.69 15.86
CA SER A 201 12.06 -9.50 16.30
C SER A 201 12.30 -9.88 17.77
N LYS A 202 11.25 -9.81 18.61
CA LYS A 202 11.29 -10.27 20.01
C LYS A 202 11.39 -11.79 20.13
N PHE A 203 11.11 -12.52 19.05
CA PHE A 203 11.19 -13.97 18.98
C PHE A 203 12.47 -14.47 18.28
N GLY A 204 13.46 -13.60 18.06
CA GLY A 204 14.79 -13.99 17.57
C GLY A 204 14.89 -14.27 16.07
N LEU A 205 13.88 -13.90 15.29
CA LEU A 205 13.92 -13.95 13.82
C LEU A 205 14.55 -12.66 13.26
N ASN A 206 15.80 -12.40 13.64
CA ASN A 206 16.57 -11.33 13.00
C ASN A 206 17.17 -11.88 11.68
N PRO A 207 17.24 -11.07 10.62
CA PRO A 207 18.10 -11.41 9.48
C PRO A 207 19.54 -11.59 9.97
N PRO A 208 20.36 -12.43 9.30
CA PRO A 208 21.74 -12.61 9.66
C PRO A 208 22.42 -11.23 9.62
N MET A 209 22.82 -10.72 10.78
CA MET A 209 23.74 -9.59 10.83
C MET A 209 25.04 -10.06 10.22
N SER A 210 25.58 -9.28 9.29
CA SER A 210 26.90 -9.51 8.73
C SER A 210 27.88 -9.72 9.90
N SER A 211 28.52 -10.89 9.89
CA SER A 211 29.62 -11.15 10.81
C SER A 211 30.69 -10.10 10.54
N GLU A 212 30.99 -9.27 11.54
CA GLU A 212 32.24 -8.50 11.55
C GLU A 212 33.38 -9.48 11.26
N ALA A 213 34.06 -9.26 10.13
CA ALA A 213 35.26 -9.99 9.79
C ALA A 213 36.39 -9.56 10.75
N PRO A 214 37.28 -10.48 11.16
CA PRO A 214 38.35 -10.24 12.13
C PRO A 214 39.42 -9.25 11.65
#